data_AF-A0A238ZFK4-F1
#
_entry.id   AF-A0A238ZFK4-F1
#
_cell.length_a   1.000
_cell.length_b   1.000
_cell.length_c   1.000
_cell.angle_alpha   90.00
_cell.angle_beta   90.00
_cell.angle_gamma   90.00
#
_symmetry.space_group_name_H-M   'P 1'
#
loop_
_entity.id
_entity.type
_entity.pdbx_description
1 polymer ?
#
loop_
_entity_poly.entity_id
_entity_poly.type
_entity_poly.pdbx_seq_one_letter_code
_entity_poly.pdbx_strand_id
1 'polypeptide(L)' 'MPVWRITYNHDESAESLEFESSQKPSIDEAVELVLRMAEQNLKPLPPKELPHEEQTPAVQLLERYAITVTGIAQE' A
#
# COMPACT_ATOMS: atom_id res chain seq x y z
N MET A 1 -6.43 -9.78 -19.29
CA MET A 1 -7.10 -8.62 -18.63
C MET A 1 -6.07 -7.49 -18.58
N PRO A 2 -6.45 -6.22 -18.36
CA PRO A 2 -5.46 -5.17 -18.14
C PRO A 2 -4.63 -5.49 -16.90
N VAL A 3 -3.32 -5.28 -16.99
CA VAL A 3 -2.41 -5.35 -15.83
C VAL A 3 -2.24 -3.94 -15.30
N TRP A 4 -2.44 -3.79 -13.99
CA TRP A 4 -2.24 -2.54 -13.27
C TRP A 4 -1.06 -2.67 -12.35
N ARG A 5 -0.28 -1.59 -12.26
CA ARG A 5 0.88 -1.45 -11.38
C ARG A 5 0.62 -0.35 -10.37
N ILE A 6 0.68 -0.69 -9.09
CA ILE A 6 0.64 0.26 -7.97
C ILE A 6 2.07 0.52 -7.55
N THR A 7 2.53 1.76 -7.58
CA THR A 7 3.84 2.16 -7.07
C THR A 7 3.71 2.64 -5.64
N TYR A 8 4.58 2.16 -4.77
CA TYR A 8 4.64 2.56 -3.37
C TYR A 8 6.09 2.72 -2.92
N ASN A 9 6.34 3.60 -1.95
CA ASN A 9 7.63 3.70 -1.29
C ASN A 9 7.62 2.83 -0.04
N HIS A 10 8.73 2.14 0.20
CA HIS A 10 8.98 1.30 1.37
C HIS A 10 10.46 1.40 1.72
N ASP A 11 10.78 1.83 2.95
CA ASP A 11 12.16 1.90 3.46
C ASP A 11 13.15 2.58 2.46
N GLU A 12 12.79 3.77 1.99
CA GLU A 12 13.53 4.58 0.99
C GLU A 12 13.61 4.00 -0.44
N SER A 13 13.00 2.84 -0.69
CA SER A 13 12.93 2.21 -2.01
C SER A 13 11.55 2.36 -2.63
N ALA A 14 11.50 2.63 -3.94
CA ALA A 14 10.27 2.58 -4.70
C ALA A 14 10.03 1.14 -5.20
N GLU A 15 8.94 0.54 -4.74
CA GLU A 15 8.51 -0.79 -5.12
C GLU A 15 7.18 -0.72 -5.88
N SER A 16 6.79 -1.85 -6.50
CA SER A 16 5.55 -1.93 -7.25
C SER A 16 4.80 -3.24 -7.05
N LEU A 17 3.48 -3.15 -6.94
CA LEU A 17 2.57 -4.28 -6.90
C LEU A 17 1.80 -4.37 -8.22
N GLU A 18 1.91 -5.51 -8.90
CA GLU A 18 1.24 -5.79 -10.16
C GLU A 18 0.05 -6.71 -9.93
N PHE A 19 -1.08 -6.40 -10.58
CA PHE A 19 -2.27 -7.22 -10.50
C PHE A 19 -3.16 -7.06 -11.73
N GLU A 20 -3.95 -8.08 -12.03
CA GLU A 20 -4.91 -8.03 -13.13
C GLU A 20 -6.24 -7.43 -12.66
N SER A 21 -6.74 -6.43 -13.38
CA SER A 21 -8.06 -5.87 -13.15
C SER A 21 -8.66 -5.29 -14.42
N SER A 22 -9.95 -5.55 -14.63
CA SER A 22 -10.72 -5.02 -15.77
C SER A 22 -10.86 -3.50 -15.74
N GLN A 23 -10.69 -2.86 -14.57
CA GLN A 23 -10.86 -1.42 -14.37
C GLN A 23 -9.71 -0.85 -13.56
N LYS A 24 -9.45 0.45 -13.75
CA LYS A 24 -8.48 1.20 -12.95
C LYS A 24 -8.90 1.15 -11.48
N PRO A 25 -8.06 0.68 -10.56
CA PRO A 25 -8.38 0.72 -9.13
C PRO A 25 -8.50 2.18 -8.66
N SER A 26 -9.37 2.39 -7.68
CA SER A 26 -9.37 3.62 -6.90
C SER A 26 -8.11 3.68 -6.00
N ILE A 27 -7.84 4.87 -5.45
CA ILE A 27 -6.73 5.05 -4.50
C ILE A 27 -6.97 4.20 -3.24
N ASP A 28 -8.19 4.17 -2.72
CA ASP A 28 -8.55 3.34 -1.56
C ASP A 28 -8.31 1.85 -1.84
N GLU A 29 -8.75 1.33 -2.98
CA GLU A 29 -8.48 -0.06 -3.37
C GLU A 29 -6.98 -0.34 -3.51
N ALA A 30 -6.21 0.59 -4.10
CA ALA A 30 -4.76 0.42 -4.22
C ALA A 30 -4.07 0.36 -2.86
N VAL A 31 -4.47 1.23 -1.92
CA VAL A 31 -3.96 1.23 -0.55
C VAL A 31 -4.34 -0.08 0.16
N GLU A 32 -5.57 -0.57 0.02
CA GLU A 32 -5.97 -1.85 0.60
C GLU A 32 -5.18 -3.05 0.02
N LEU A 33 -4.94 -3.06 -1.29
CA LEU A 33 -4.16 -4.12 -1.94
C LEU A 33 -2.72 -4.14 -1.43
N VAL A 34 -2.09 -2.97 -1.33
CA VAL A 34 -0.73 -2.84 -0.79
C VAL A 34 -0.69 -3.22 0.69
N LEU A 35 -1.72 -2.85 1.48
CA LEU A 35 -1.81 -3.27 2.89
C LEU A 35 -1.88 -4.78 3.02
N ARG A 36 -2.77 -5.45 2.29
CA ARG A 36 -2.86 -6.92 2.32
C ARG A 36 -1.56 -7.60 1.90
N MET A 37 -0.89 -7.04 0.88
CA MET A 37 0.42 -7.53 0.45
C MET A 37 1.46 -7.38 1.57
N ALA A 38 1.51 -6.22 2.22
CA ALA A 38 2.42 -5.96 3.33
C ALA A 38 2.14 -6.87 4.54
N GLU A 39 0.87 -7.08 4.89
CA GLU A 39 0.47 -7.99 5.97
C GLU A 39 0.90 -9.45 5.74
N GLN A 40 0.94 -9.88 4.48
CA GLN A 40 1.31 -11.25 4.10
C GLN A 40 2.82 -11.46 3.96
N ASN A 41 3.56 -10.42 3.54
CA ASN A 41 4.96 -10.56 3.12
C ASN A 41 5.95 -9.83 4.03
N LEU A 42 5.50 -8.81 4.76
CA LEU A 42 6.35 -7.95 5.57
C LEU A 42 6.07 -8.14 7.06
N LYS A 43 7.11 -7.94 7.86
CA LYS A 43 6.98 -7.95 9.32
C LYS A 43 6.50 -6.56 9.78
N PRO A 44 5.41 -6.46 10.55
CA PRO A 44 4.94 -5.18 11.06
C PRO A 44 5.98 -4.57 12.01
N LEU A 45 6.17 -3.27 11.88
CA LEU A 45 6.92 -2.41 12.78
C LEU A 45 6.16 -2.25 14.10
N PRO A 46 6.88 -1.99 15.22
CA PRO A 46 6.24 -1.68 16.48
C PRO A 46 5.31 -0.46 16.31
N PRO A 47 4.10 -0.49 16.90
CA PRO A 47 3.18 0.62 16.82
C PRO A 47 3.84 1.87 17.41
N LYS A 48 3.77 2.99 16.68
CA LYS A 48 4.19 4.27 17.21
C LYS A 48 3.13 4.75 18.21
N GLU A 49 3.55 5.34 19.32
CA GLU A 49 2.65 5.98 20.29
C GLU A 49 2.11 7.32 19.75
N LEU A 50 1.53 7.29 18.54
CA LEU A 50 0.88 8.45 17.96
C LEU A 50 -0.54 8.57 18.55
N PRO A 51 -1.04 9.81 18.75
CA PRO A 51 -2.41 10.02 19.22
C PRO A 51 -3.39 9.33 18.28
N HIS A 52 -4.51 8.84 18.82
CA HIS A 52 -5.54 8.04 18.13
C HIS A 52 -6.08 8.68 16.83
N GLU A 53 -5.29 8.66 15.76
CA GLU A 53 -5.75 8.94 14.41
C GLU A 53 -6.60 7.76 13.93
N GLU A 54 -7.57 8.05 13.06
CA GLU A 54 -8.38 7.02 12.44
C GLU A 54 -7.46 6.03 11.72
N GLN A 55 -7.53 4.76 12.12
CA GLN A 55 -6.68 3.67 11.62
C GLN A 55 -7.10 3.23 10.21
N THR A 56 -7.11 4.18 9.28
CA THR A 56 -7.35 3.94 7.85
C THR A 56 -6.25 3.03 7.27
N PRO A 57 -6.51 2.32 6.17
CA PRO A 57 -5.50 1.47 5.53
C PRO A 57 -4.19 2.21 5.18
N ALA A 58 -4.29 3.50 4.81
CA ALA A 58 -3.13 4.33 4.51
C ALA A 58 -2.29 4.64 5.76
N VAL A 59 -2.95 4.93 6.89
CA VAL A 59 -2.28 5.14 8.19
C VAL A 59 -1.60 3.85 8.64
N GLN A 60 -2.28 2.70 8.51
CA GLN A 60 -1.70 1.40 8.88
C GLN A 60 -0.45 1.07 8.05
N LEU A 61 -0.47 1.31 6.74
CA LEU A 61 0.70 1.16 5.88
C LEU A 61 1.88 2.03 6.34
N LEU A 62 1.61 3.30 6.65
CA LEU A 62 2.65 4.23 7.09
C LEU A 62 3.22 3.87 8.46
N GLU A 63 2.36 3.54 9.43
CA GLU A 63 2.77 3.28 10.81
C GLU A 63 3.41 1.91 10.99
N ARG A 64 2.81 0.87 10.39
CA ARG A 64 3.24 -0.52 10.60
C ARG A 64 4.22 -1.01 9.56
N TYR A 65 4.30 -0.38 8.40
CA TYR A 65 5.15 -0.86 7.31
C TYR A 65 6.04 0.24 6.73
N ALA A 66 5.93 1.49 7.18
CA ALA A 66 6.62 2.63 6.56
C ALA A 66 6.36 2.74 5.05
N ILE A 67 5.16 2.34 4.62
CA ILE A 67 4.75 2.31 3.22
C ILE A 67 3.88 3.52 2.89
N THR A 68 4.08 4.10 1.70
CA THR A 68 3.19 5.13 1.14
C THR A 68 2.94 4.86 -0.34
N VAL A 69 1.68 4.79 -0.74
CA VAL A 69 1.29 4.63 -2.15
C VAL A 69 1.52 5.94 -2.90
N THR A 70 2.26 5.89 -4.01
CA THR A 70 2.68 7.07 -4.78
C THR A 70 2.03 7.15 -6.16
N GLY A 71 1.54 6.04 -6.72
CA GLY A 71 0.92 6.05 -8.05
C GLY A 71 0.22 4.76 -8.45
N ILE A 72 -0.63 4.88 -9.47
CA ILE A 72 -1.33 3.77 -10.13
C ILE A 72 -1.19 3.98 -11.63
N ALA A 73 -0.58 3.01 -12.32
CA ALA A 73 -0.36 3.01 -13.75
C ALA A 73 -0.91 1.73 -14.39
N GLN A 74 -1.25 1.80 -15.67
CA GLN A 74 -1.57 0.64 -16.49
C GLN A 74 -0.29 0.22 -17.22
N GLU A 75 -0.03 -1.08 -17.31
CA GLU A 75 1.00 -1.64 -18.21
C GLU A 75 0.48 -1.89 -19.63
#